data_AF-A0AAU2VS06-F1
#
_entry.id   AF-A0AAU2VS06-F1
#
_cell.length_a   1.000
_cell.length_b   1.000
_cell.length_c   1.000
_cell.angle_alpha   90.00
_cell.angle_beta   90.00
_cell.angle_gamma   90.00
#
_symmetry.space_group_name_H-M   'P 1'
#
loop_
_entity.id
_entity.type
_entity.pdbx_description
1 polymer ?
#
loop_
_entity_poly.entity_id
_entity_poly.type
_entity_poly.pdbx_seq_one_letter_code
_entity_poly.pdbx_strand_id
1 'polypeptide(L)'
;MPVPVPDPAVVHFGSQGMRRFPAVRTHEVQLPGPVREALEGVGVPVRVAPYFAASGAADATPLGAFARQRGLTRSPAGSENWLRIGTDGLAHVCVRPDAAVQAVFLTGEQDMFVSSTVTAFNSSMTVLDRLLPEIATASGLSEAATLFRRLNEELRQTDEKAFHERESWWPRVLDDVRHTLNFPFSAAFEFIDVTGKRQIVTETTGPGRLHPEELIWQQLASDGVAAEQVRRVYCELEPCMMPGHYCAVWMQKMFPTADFSHSFEYGVDADSRERGFKELIVHAAQEAERR
;
A
#
# COMPACT_ATOMS: atom_id res chain seq x y z
N MET A 1 -6.83 -40.11 -12.55
CA MET A 1 -6.65 -38.99 -11.60
C MET A 1 -6.92 -37.70 -12.37
N PRO A 2 -7.97 -36.92 -12.07
CA PRO A 2 -8.11 -35.59 -12.66
C PRO A 2 -6.91 -34.74 -12.23
N VAL A 3 -6.30 -34.04 -13.19
CA VAL A 3 -5.24 -33.05 -12.91
C VAL A 3 -5.89 -31.91 -12.12
N PRO A 4 -5.38 -31.51 -10.95
CA PRO A 4 -5.93 -30.39 -10.20
C PRO A 4 -5.90 -29.13 -11.07
N VAL A 5 -7.03 -28.42 -11.17
CA VAL A 5 -7.04 -27.10 -11.80
C VAL A 5 -6.13 -26.20 -10.96
N PRO A 6 -5.10 -25.57 -11.56
CA PRO A 6 -4.19 -24.69 -10.82
C PRO A 6 -4.97 -23.49 -10.26
N ASP A 7 -4.61 -23.08 -9.05
CA ASP A 7 -5.18 -21.88 -8.43
C ASP A 7 -4.95 -20.64 -9.33
N PRO A 8 -5.96 -19.79 -9.57
CA PRO A 8 -5.84 -18.63 -10.47
C PRO A 8 -4.67 -17.70 -10.13
N ALA A 9 -4.35 -17.50 -8.84
CA ALA A 9 -3.21 -16.69 -8.44
C ALA A 9 -1.89 -17.36 -8.84
N VAL A 10 -1.78 -18.70 -8.76
CA VAL A 10 -0.61 -19.44 -9.24
C VAL A 10 -0.49 -19.37 -10.76
N VAL A 11 -1.61 -19.35 -11.48
CA VAL A 11 -1.62 -19.14 -12.94
C VAL A 11 -1.09 -17.75 -13.29
N HIS A 12 -1.50 -16.72 -12.56
CA HIS A 12 -1.12 -15.33 -12.81
C HIS A 12 0.33 -15.02 -12.40
N PHE A 13 0.70 -15.30 -11.15
CA PHE A 13 2.03 -14.98 -10.60
C PHE A 13 3.09 -16.04 -10.90
N GLY A 14 2.68 -17.24 -11.32
CA GLY A 14 3.56 -18.39 -11.45
C GLY A 14 4.01 -18.97 -10.10
N SER A 15 4.54 -20.19 -10.11
CA SER A 15 4.96 -20.87 -8.88
C SER A 15 6.05 -20.14 -8.08
N GLN A 16 6.93 -19.41 -8.76
CA GLN A 16 8.01 -18.62 -8.14
C GLN A 16 7.52 -17.24 -7.66
N GLY A 17 6.41 -16.74 -8.22
CA GLY A 17 5.75 -15.52 -7.77
C GLY A 17 4.86 -15.72 -6.54
N MET A 18 4.77 -16.95 -6.01
CA MET A 18 4.01 -17.28 -4.81
C MET A 18 4.92 -17.69 -3.66
N ARG A 19 4.77 -17.03 -2.51
CA ARG A 19 5.42 -17.36 -1.24
C ARG A 19 4.54 -18.33 -0.45
N ARG A 20 4.99 -19.58 -0.36
CA ARG A 20 4.38 -20.60 0.51
C ARG A 20 4.90 -20.51 1.94
N PHE A 21 4.09 -20.97 2.88
CA PHE A 21 4.41 -21.02 4.30
C PHE A 21 4.37 -22.48 4.80
N PRO A 22 5.43 -23.27 4.56
CA PRO A 22 5.46 -24.69 4.96
C PRO A 22 5.56 -24.88 6.49
N ALA A 23 5.97 -23.85 7.23
CA ALA A 23 6.19 -23.87 8.67
C ALA A 23 5.00 -23.32 9.49
N VAL A 24 3.78 -23.29 8.91
CA VAL A 24 2.56 -22.89 9.64
C VAL A 24 2.22 -23.86 10.77
N ARG A 25 2.92 -25.00 10.86
CA ARG A 25 2.82 -26.01 11.94
C ARG A 25 3.69 -25.70 13.16
N THR A 26 3.87 -24.42 13.50
CA THR A 26 4.45 -24.08 14.82
C THR A 26 3.35 -24.18 15.87
N HIS A 27 3.67 -24.72 17.05
CA HIS A 27 2.73 -24.78 18.18
C HIS A 27 2.20 -23.39 18.61
N GLU A 28 2.84 -22.32 18.14
CA GLU A 28 2.58 -20.94 18.51
C GLU A 28 1.44 -20.29 17.71
N VAL A 29 1.11 -20.79 16.51
CA VAL A 29 0.07 -20.21 15.64
C VAL A 29 -1.08 -21.20 15.46
N GLN A 30 -2.27 -20.83 15.93
CA GLN A 30 -3.48 -21.65 15.77
C GLN A 30 -4.30 -21.17 14.57
N LEU A 31 -4.24 -21.92 13.46
CA LEU A 31 -5.05 -21.68 12.26
C LEU A 31 -5.95 -22.86 11.91
N PRO A 32 -7.16 -22.60 11.34
CA PRO A 32 -8.01 -23.64 10.80
C PRO A 32 -7.30 -24.47 9.71
N GLY A 33 -7.61 -25.77 9.63
CA GLY A 33 -7.01 -26.69 8.66
C GLY A 33 -6.99 -26.19 7.21
N PRO A 34 -8.13 -25.74 6.65
CA PRO A 34 -8.20 -25.22 5.27
C PRO A 34 -7.28 -24.03 5.01
N VAL A 35 -7.09 -23.15 6.00
CA VAL A 35 -6.20 -21.98 5.88
C VAL A 35 -4.75 -22.42 5.81
N ARG A 36 -4.36 -23.41 6.64
CA ARG A 36 -3.00 -23.98 6.60
C ARG A 36 -2.73 -24.64 5.26
N GLU A 37 -3.67 -25.43 4.74
CA GLU A 37 -3.54 -26.09 3.43
C GLU A 37 -3.38 -25.06 2.30
N ALA A 38 -4.17 -23.97 2.32
CA ALA A 38 -4.04 -22.89 1.34
C ALA A 38 -2.66 -22.22 1.41
N LEU A 39 -2.15 -21.93 2.60
CA LEU A 39 -0.84 -21.27 2.77
C LEU A 39 0.36 -22.21 2.49
N GLU A 40 0.25 -23.51 2.80
CA GLU A 40 1.26 -24.53 2.51
C GLU A 40 1.32 -24.83 1.00
N GLY A 41 0.16 -24.97 0.35
CA GLY A 41 0.04 -25.37 -1.06
C GLY A 41 0.14 -24.22 -2.06
N VAL A 42 -0.62 -23.14 -1.83
CA VAL A 42 -0.71 -21.97 -2.72
C VAL A 42 0.20 -20.85 -2.22
N GLY A 43 0.08 -20.48 -0.94
CA GLY A 43 0.80 -19.34 -0.36
C GLY A 43 0.13 -18.00 -0.68
N VAL A 44 0.93 -16.94 -0.76
CA VAL A 44 0.49 -15.57 -1.14
C VAL A 44 1.44 -14.99 -2.19
N PRO A 45 1.05 -13.99 -3.00
CA PRO A 45 1.94 -13.35 -3.96
C PRO A 45 3.21 -12.81 -3.29
N VAL A 46 4.38 -12.97 -3.91
CA VAL A 46 5.64 -12.45 -3.36
C VAL A 46 5.60 -10.93 -3.25
N ARG A 47 5.03 -10.26 -4.25
CA ARG A 47 4.89 -8.81 -4.31
C ARG A 47 3.74 -8.43 -5.25
N VAL A 48 2.95 -7.45 -4.83
CA VAL A 48 2.01 -6.69 -5.66
C VAL A 48 2.21 -5.24 -5.29
N ALA A 49 3.08 -4.55 -6.02
CA ALA A 49 3.56 -3.22 -5.64
C ALA A 49 2.52 -2.13 -5.97
N PRO A 50 2.43 -1.06 -5.16
CA PRO A 50 3.15 -0.84 -3.89
C PRO A 50 2.50 -1.54 -2.68
N TYR A 51 1.29 -2.08 -2.83
CA TYR A 51 0.40 -2.42 -1.73
C TYR A 51 0.77 -3.68 -0.92
N PHE A 52 1.57 -4.60 -1.44
CA PHE A 52 1.92 -5.82 -0.69
C PHE A 52 3.29 -6.39 -1.03
N ALA A 53 3.98 -6.83 0.01
CA ALA A 53 5.15 -7.69 -0.07
C ALA A 53 5.03 -8.83 0.96
N ALA A 54 5.25 -10.07 0.51
CA ALA A 54 5.25 -11.23 1.39
C ALA A 54 6.42 -11.19 2.39
N SER A 55 6.22 -11.83 3.54
CA SER A 55 7.26 -12.00 4.55
C SER A 55 8.47 -12.75 3.99
N GLY A 56 9.67 -12.36 4.43
CA GLY A 56 10.89 -13.06 4.04
C GLY A 56 10.94 -14.47 4.63
N ALA A 57 11.66 -15.39 3.96
CA ALA A 57 11.80 -16.77 4.46
C ALA A 57 12.52 -16.86 5.83
N ALA A 58 13.29 -15.82 6.19
CA ALA A 58 14.00 -15.71 7.46
C ALA A 58 13.24 -14.88 8.52
N ASP A 59 12.10 -14.28 8.17
CA ASP A 59 11.30 -13.53 9.13
C ASP A 59 10.57 -14.49 10.08
N ALA A 60 10.54 -14.17 11.37
CA ALA A 60 9.68 -14.87 12.30
C ALA A 60 8.22 -14.77 11.85
N THR A 61 7.54 -15.91 11.88
CA THR A 61 6.18 -16.04 11.35
C THR A 61 5.10 -15.50 12.31
N PRO A 62 5.12 -15.76 13.63
CA PRO A 62 4.21 -15.09 14.56
C PRO A 62 4.54 -13.59 14.68
N LEU A 63 3.51 -12.73 14.66
CA LEU A 63 3.69 -11.28 14.70
C LEU A 63 4.47 -10.80 15.94
N GLY A 64 4.18 -11.36 17.11
CA GLY A 64 4.89 -11.00 18.35
C GLY A 64 6.35 -11.44 18.35
N ALA A 65 6.67 -12.58 17.73
CA ALA A 65 8.05 -13.03 17.55
C ALA A 65 8.81 -12.11 16.59
N PHE A 66 8.17 -11.69 15.49
CA PHE A 66 8.71 -10.70 14.57
C PHE A 66 8.98 -9.35 15.26
N ALA A 67 8.02 -8.86 16.04
CA ALA A 67 8.18 -7.61 16.79
C ALA A 67 9.39 -7.65 17.72
N ARG A 68 9.56 -8.75 18.47
CA ARG A 68 10.74 -8.97 19.33
C ARG A 68 12.04 -9.05 18.52
N GLN A 69 12.05 -9.81 17.42
CA GLN A 69 13.22 -9.94 16.54
C GLN A 69 13.68 -8.58 16.00
N ARG A 70 12.74 -7.66 15.74
CA ARG A 70 13.01 -6.30 15.24
C ARG A 70 13.22 -5.27 16.35
N GLY A 71 13.21 -5.67 17.62
CA GLY A 71 13.38 -4.77 18.76
C GLY A 71 12.24 -3.76 18.93
N LEU A 72 11.06 -4.06 18.42
CA LEU A 72 9.88 -3.19 18.53
C LEU A 72 9.32 -3.28 19.95
N THR A 73 9.18 -2.14 20.60
CA THR A 73 8.83 -2.02 22.03
C THR A 73 7.33 -2.16 22.31
N ARG A 74 6.46 -1.97 21.30
CA ARG A 74 5.02 -2.12 21.44
C ARG A 74 4.60 -3.56 21.11
N SER A 75 3.93 -4.21 22.06
CA SER A 75 3.33 -5.53 21.83
C SER A 75 2.00 -5.40 21.08
N PRO A 76 1.77 -6.21 20.03
CA PRO A 76 0.48 -6.30 19.36
C PRO A 76 -0.50 -7.07 20.26
N ALA A 77 -1.09 -6.38 21.25
CA ALA A 77 -1.95 -6.99 22.26
C ALA A 77 -3.12 -7.78 21.62
N GLY A 78 -3.12 -9.10 21.82
CA GLY A 78 -4.14 -10.00 21.29
C GLY A 78 -3.86 -10.54 19.88
N SER A 79 -2.84 -10.03 19.20
CA SER A 79 -2.40 -10.46 17.87
C SER A 79 -0.97 -11.01 17.84
N GLU A 80 -0.33 -11.21 19.00
CA GLU A 80 1.04 -11.74 19.10
C GLU A 80 1.24 -13.08 18.39
N ASN A 81 0.21 -13.93 18.43
CA ASN A 81 0.25 -15.28 17.88
C ASN A 81 -0.41 -15.37 16.49
N TRP A 82 -0.76 -14.25 15.87
CA TRP A 82 -1.29 -14.25 14.51
C TRP A 82 -0.16 -14.51 13.51
N LEU A 83 -0.51 -15.19 12.41
CA LEU A 83 0.45 -15.53 11.35
C LEU A 83 0.73 -14.29 10.50
N ARG A 84 1.93 -13.72 10.58
CA ARG A 84 2.33 -12.64 9.67
C ARG A 84 2.67 -13.23 8.29
N ILE A 85 1.93 -12.80 7.27
CA ILE A 85 2.13 -13.23 5.87
C ILE A 85 2.84 -12.17 5.04
N GLY A 86 2.84 -10.90 5.45
CA GLY A 86 3.57 -9.86 4.74
C GLY A 86 3.40 -8.47 5.34
N THR A 87 3.52 -7.46 4.49
CA THR A 87 3.41 -6.05 4.84
C THR A 87 2.92 -5.25 3.64
N ASP A 88 2.23 -4.15 3.91
CA ASP A 88 1.87 -3.13 2.93
C ASP A 88 2.80 -1.90 3.02
N GLY A 89 3.95 -2.03 3.67
CA GLY A 89 4.95 -0.96 3.85
C GLY A 89 5.05 -0.48 5.29
N LEU A 90 3.92 -0.28 5.97
CA LEU A 90 3.88 0.11 7.39
C LEU A 90 3.17 -0.93 8.25
N ALA A 91 1.98 -1.38 7.84
CA ALA A 91 1.25 -2.40 8.56
C ALA A 91 1.80 -3.80 8.28
N HIS A 92 1.55 -4.72 9.21
CA HIS A 92 1.84 -6.13 9.04
C HIS A 92 0.58 -6.88 8.67
N VAL A 93 0.57 -7.48 7.49
CA VAL A 93 -0.56 -8.27 7.01
C VAL A 93 -0.50 -9.63 7.66
N CYS A 94 -1.52 -9.95 8.45
CA CYS A 94 -1.59 -11.13 9.30
C CYS A 94 -2.87 -11.93 9.06
N VAL A 95 -2.81 -13.25 9.28
CA VAL A 95 -3.97 -14.14 9.28
C VAL A 95 -4.42 -14.39 10.73
N ARG A 96 -5.69 -14.07 10.99
CA ARG A 96 -6.36 -14.22 12.28
C ARG A 96 -6.77 -15.68 12.53
N PRO A 97 -7.03 -16.06 13.81
CA PRO A 97 -7.53 -17.39 14.16
C PRO A 97 -8.86 -17.77 13.47
N ASP A 98 -9.69 -16.77 13.11
CA ASP A 98 -10.95 -16.95 12.39
C ASP A 98 -10.80 -16.92 10.85
N ALA A 99 -9.56 -17.12 10.36
CA ALA A 99 -9.17 -17.16 8.94
C ALA A 99 -9.12 -15.82 8.20
N ALA A 100 -9.63 -14.73 8.78
CA ALA A 100 -9.58 -13.41 8.16
C ALA A 100 -8.15 -12.86 8.06
N VAL A 101 -7.93 -12.01 7.06
CA VAL A 101 -6.70 -11.26 6.85
C VAL A 101 -6.88 -9.85 7.40
N GLN A 102 -5.93 -9.41 8.23
CA GLN A 102 -5.92 -8.11 8.89
C GLN A 102 -4.56 -7.43 8.67
N ALA A 103 -4.56 -6.13 8.38
CA ALA A 103 -3.38 -5.30 8.43
C ALA A 103 -3.25 -4.74 9.85
N VAL A 104 -2.18 -5.11 10.55
CA VAL A 104 -1.95 -4.81 11.96
C VAL A 104 -0.83 -3.79 12.11
N PHE A 105 -1.08 -2.69 12.81
CA PHE A 105 -0.07 -1.68 13.07
C PHE A 105 0.59 -1.91 14.44
N LEU A 106 1.93 -1.89 14.45
CA LEU A 106 2.69 -1.93 15.70
C LEU A 106 2.89 -0.55 16.31
N THR A 107 2.39 0.51 15.68
CA THR A 107 2.59 1.91 16.11
C THR A 107 1.36 2.78 15.82
N GLY A 108 0.64 3.16 16.87
CA GLY A 108 -0.29 4.31 16.88
C GLY A 108 -1.62 4.14 16.15
N GLU A 109 -1.56 3.59 14.94
CA GLU A 109 -2.67 3.48 13.99
C GLU A 109 -3.65 2.36 14.32
N GLN A 110 -4.84 2.45 13.74
CA GLN A 110 -5.88 1.42 13.85
C GLN A 110 -5.67 0.32 12.80
N ASP A 111 -5.80 -0.92 13.24
CA ASP A 111 -5.76 -2.09 12.36
C ASP A 111 -6.88 -2.05 11.32
N MET A 112 -6.59 -2.51 10.11
CA MET A 112 -7.55 -2.51 8.99
C MET A 112 -7.94 -3.93 8.60
N PHE A 113 -9.23 -4.20 8.44
CA PHE A 113 -9.69 -5.46 7.88
C PHE A 113 -9.31 -5.50 6.40
N VAL A 114 -8.69 -6.60 5.97
CA VAL A 114 -8.20 -6.76 4.59
C VAL A 114 -9.13 -7.67 3.82
N SER A 115 -9.26 -8.94 4.23
CA SER A 115 -10.06 -9.91 3.50
C SER A 115 -10.63 -10.98 4.43
N SER A 116 -11.74 -11.56 4.05
CA SER A 116 -12.42 -12.64 4.76
C SER A 116 -11.60 -13.92 4.81
N THR A 117 -10.77 -14.18 3.79
CA THR A 117 -9.90 -15.36 3.71
C THR A 117 -8.62 -15.05 2.94
N VAL A 118 -7.60 -15.91 3.08
CA VAL A 118 -6.36 -15.85 2.27
C VAL A 118 -6.65 -16.05 0.77
N THR A 119 -7.61 -16.90 0.42
CA THR A 119 -8.00 -17.11 -0.98
C THR A 119 -8.62 -15.85 -1.58
N ALA A 120 -9.53 -15.19 -0.85
CA ALA A 120 -10.10 -13.91 -1.27
C ALA A 120 -9.01 -12.84 -1.43
N PHE A 121 -8.08 -12.76 -0.46
CA PHE A 121 -6.92 -11.87 -0.54
C PHE A 121 -6.07 -12.11 -1.80
N ASN A 122 -5.72 -13.37 -2.11
CA ASN A 122 -4.95 -13.71 -3.31
C ASN A 122 -5.70 -13.37 -4.61
N SER A 123 -7.01 -13.61 -4.66
CA SER A 123 -7.85 -13.23 -5.80
C SER A 123 -7.87 -11.72 -6.00
N SER A 124 -8.10 -10.95 -4.93
CA SER A 124 -8.09 -9.49 -4.99
C SER A 124 -6.72 -8.92 -5.40
N MET A 125 -5.63 -9.51 -4.91
CA MET A 125 -4.26 -9.16 -5.31
C MET A 125 -4.00 -9.45 -6.79
N THR A 126 -4.55 -10.54 -7.32
CA THR A 126 -4.46 -10.88 -8.75
C THR A 126 -5.20 -9.85 -9.62
N VAL A 127 -6.39 -9.42 -9.19
CA VAL A 127 -7.16 -8.37 -9.88
C VAL A 127 -6.38 -7.05 -9.89
N LEU A 128 -5.81 -6.68 -8.74
CA LEU A 128 -5.04 -5.46 -8.57
C LEU A 128 -3.78 -5.44 -9.46
N ASP A 129 -2.98 -6.51 -9.40
CA ASP A 129 -1.73 -6.65 -10.18
C ASP A 129 -1.99 -6.60 -11.69
N ARG A 130 -3.12 -7.16 -12.15
CA ARG A 130 -3.51 -7.13 -13.56
C ARG A 130 -3.95 -5.74 -14.01
N LEU A 131 -4.80 -5.06 -13.23
CA LEU A 131 -5.48 -3.84 -13.70
C LEU A 131 -4.72 -2.53 -13.41
N LEU A 132 -3.86 -2.48 -12.39
CA LEU A 132 -3.10 -1.26 -12.10
C LEU A 132 -2.17 -0.82 -13.26
N PRO A 133 -1.37 -1.72 -13.88
CA PRO A 133 -0.55 -1.33 -15.02
C PRO A 133 -1.38 -0.84 -16.21
N GLU A 134 -2.54 -1.46 -16.46
CA GLU A 134 -3.45 -1.03 -17.52
C GLU A 134 -3.97 0.40 -17.27
N ILE A 135 -4.36 0.71 -16.02
CA ILE A 135 -4.77 2.07 -15.63
C ILE A 135 -3.61 3.06 -15.86
N ALA A 136 -2.39 2.67 -15.49
CA ALA A 136 -1.20 3.52 -15.61
C ALA A 136 -0.81 3.83 -17.06
N THR A 137 -1.10 2.92 -17.99
CA THR A 137 -0.79 3.08 -19.42
C THR A 137 -1.99 3.52 -20.27
N ALA A 138 -3.13 3.82 -19.65
CA ALA A 138 -4.34 4.22 -20.35
C ALA A 138 -4.10 5.48 -21.21
N SER A 139 -4.71 5.51 -22.39
CA SER A 139 -4.54 6.58 -23.38
C SER A 139 -5.22 7.90 -22.97
N GLY A 140 -6.05 7.86 -21.93
CA GLY A 140 -6.72 9.03 -21.36
C GLY A 140 -7.67 8.68 -20.21
N LEU A 141 -8.24 9.72 -19.59
CA LEU A 141 -9.05 9.60 -18.36
C LEU A 141 -10.28 8.69 -18.52
N SER A 142 -10.92 8.67 -19.69
CA SER A 142 -12.11 7.84 -19.93
C SER A 142 -11.80 6.34 -19.87
N GLU A 143 -10.67 5.95 -20.47
CA GLU A 143 -10.18 4.56 -20.45
C GLU A 143 -9.75 4.18 -19.03
N ALA A 144 -8.94 5.03 -18.38
CA ALA A 144 -8.51 4.83 -17.00
C ALA A 144 -9.73 4.67 -16.05
N ALA A 145 -10.75 5.52 -16.19
CA ALA A 145 -11.96 5.44 -15.37
C ALA A 145 -12.77 4.16 -15.61
N THR A 146 -12.74 3.62 -16.83
CA THR A 146 -13.38 2.34 -17.15
C THR A 146 -12.65 1.18 -16.48
N LEU A 147 -11.33 1.17 -16.57
CA LEU A 147 -10.47 0.18 -15.90
C LEU A 147 -10.60 0.25 -14.38
N PHE A 148 -10.64 1.45 -13.80
CA PHE A 148 -10.88 1.63 -12.37
C PHE A 148 -12.26 1.11 -11.92
N ARG A 149 -13.33 1.38 -12.69
CA ARG A 149 -14.66 0.82 -12.39
C ARG A 149 -14.64 -0.71 -12.39
N ARG A 150 -13.96 -1.32 -13.37
CA ARG A 150 -13.77 -2.77 -13.44
C ARG A 150 -12.99 -3.30 -12.23
N LEU A 151 -11.90 -2.64 -11.83
CA LEU A 151 -11.13 -2.99 -10.64
C LEU A 151 -12.03 -2.98 -9.38
N ASN A 152 -12.77 -1.90 -9.17
CA ASN A 152 -13.68 -1.77 -8.03
C ASN A 152 -14.76 -2.87 -8.02
N GLU A 153 -15.37 -3.16 -9.17
CA GLU A 153 -16.39 -4.19 -9.31
C GLU A 153 -15.84 -5.60 -9.01
N GLU A 154 -14.72 -5.98 -9.62
CA GLU A 154 -14.13 -7.31 -9.43
C GLU A 154 -13.66 -7.54 -7.97
N LEU A 155 -13.10 -6.51 -7.32
CA LEU A 155 -12.71 -6.61 -5.91
C LEU A 155 -13.93 -6.80 -4.99
N ARG A 156 -15.03 -6.07 -5.23
CA ARG A 156 -16.27 -6.21 -4.43
C ARG A 156 -16.94 -7.56 -4.64
N GLN A 157 -16.94 -8.08 -5.87
CA GLN A 157 -17.45 -9.42 -6.16
C GLN A 157 -16.60 -10.52 -5.50
N THR A 158 -15.31 -10.27 -5.33
CA THR A 158 -14.38 -11.22 -4.67
C THR A 158 -14.65 -11.33 -3.17
N ASP A 159 -14.86 -10.20 -2.48
CA ASP A 159 -15.03 -10.16 -1.03
C ASP A 159 -15.86 -8.95 -0.58
N GLU A 160 -17.19 -9.09 -0.57
CA GLU A 160 -18.11 -8.02 -0.17
C GLU A 160 -17.82 -7.50 1.25
N LYS A 161 -17.47 -8.40 2.18
CA LYS A 161 -17.21 -8.06 3.59
C LYS A 161 -16.03 -7.10 3.75
N ALA A 162 -15.05 -7.16 2.85
CA ALA A 162 -13.92 -6.24 2.85
C ALA A 162 -14.31 -4.77 2.60
N PHE A 163 -15.53 -4.52 2.12
CA PHE A 163 -16.05 -3.20 1.82
C PHE A 163 -17.18 -2.75 2.78
N HIS A 164 -17.47 -3.52 3.84
CA HIS A 164 -18.48 -3.13 4.82
C HIS A 164 -18.12 -1.85 5.57
N GLU A 165 -16.83 -1.68 5.90
CA GLU A 165 -16.33 -0.49 6.59
C GLU A 165 -15.54 0.38 5.61
N ARG A 166 -15.74 1.70 5.68
CA ARG A 166 -15.15 2.67 4.73
C ARG A 166 -13.63 2.82 4.89
N GLU A 167 -13.11 2.53 6.08
CA GLU A 167 -11.68 2.59 6.43
C GLU A 167 -11.00 1.21 6.40
N SER A 168 -11.69 0.17 5.92
CA SER A 168 -11.04 -1.10 5.59
C SER A 168 -9.98 -0.92 4.51
N TRP A 169 -9.10 -1.91 4.39
CA TRP A 169 -7.90 -1.84 3.58
C TRP A 169 -8.20 -1.62 2.09
N TRP A 170 -9.11 -2.41 1.49
CA TRP A 170 -9.44 -2.28 0.06
C TRP A 170 -10.16 -0.99 -0.32
N PRO A 171 -11.15 -0.48 0.45
CA PRO A 171 -11.67 0.88 0.26
C PRO A 171 -10.57 1.95 0.22
N ARG A 172 -9.57 1.88 1.12
CA ARG A 172 -8.44 2.81 1.13
C ARG A 172 -7.56 2.65 -0.12
N VAL A 173 -7.25 1.43 -0.54
CA VAL A 173 -6.53 1.19 -1.82
C VAL A 173 -7.31 1.77 -3.00
N LEU A 174 -8.64 1.64 -3.04
CA LEU A 174 -9.44 2.22 -4.12
C LEU A 174 -9.49 3.75 -4.08
N ASP A 175 -9.51 4.37 -2.90
CA ASP A 175 -9.39 5.82 -2.77
C ASP A 175 -8.07 6.31 -3.35
N ASP A 176 -6.99 5.64 -2.99
CA ASP A 176 -5.64 5.98 -3.45
C ASP A 176 -5.54 5.96 -4.99
N VAL A 177 -5.96 4.85 -5.62
CA VAL A 177 -5.99 4.73 -7.08
C VAL A 177 -6.93 5.76 -7.72
N ARG A 178 -8.08 6.03 -7.09
CA ARG A 178 -9.05 7.01 -7.61
C ARG A 178 -8.52 8.44 -7.54
N HIS A 179 -7.83 8.81 -6.47
CA HIS A 179 -7.29 10.16 -6.31
C HIS A 179 -6.23 10.46 -7.37
N THR A 180 -5.27 9.55 -7.57
CA THR A 180 -4.25 9.70 -8.62
C THR A 180 -4.84 9.72 -10.04
N LEU A 181 -5.98 9.05 -10.24
CA LEU A 181 -6.74 9.07 -11.49
C LEU A 181 -7.50 10.38 -11.72
N ASN A 182 -8.16 10.91 -10.69
CA ASN A 182 -9.12 12.00 -10.81
C ASN A 182 -8.48 13.36 -11.02
N PHE A 183 -7.37 13.63 -10.33
CA PHE A 183 -6.73 14.93 -10.40
C PHE A 183 -5.21 14.81 -10.16
N PRO A 184 -4.38 15.40 -11.03
CA PRO A 184 -2.95 15.41 -10.83
C PRO A 184 -2.57 16.39 -9.72
N PHE A 185 -1.85 15.91 -8.70
CA PHE A 185 -1.29 16.73 -7.63
C PHE A 185 0.22 16.55 -7.56
N SER A 186 0.92 17.54 -7.01
CA SER A 186 2.38 17.63 -7.05
C SER A 186 3.04 17.75 -5.69
N ALA A 187 4.34 17.47 -5.68
CA ALA A 187 5.24 17.72 -4.57
C ALA A 187 6.54 18.35 -5.10
N ALA A 188 7.31 19.00 -4.22
CA ALA A 188 8.59 19.61 -4.55
C ALA A 188 9.61 19.40 -3.43
N PHE A 189 10.80 18.91 -3.76
CA PHE A 189 11.90 18.71 -2.81
C PHE A 189 13.02 19.71 -3.09
N GLU A 190 13.40 20.50 -2.08
CA GLU A 190 14.60 21.33 -2.09
C GLU A 190 15.77 20.52 -1.50
N PHE A 191 16.88 20.42 -2.22
CA PHE A 191 18.10 19.77 -1.75
C PHE A 191 19.37 20.56 -2.11
N ILE A 192 20.46 20.24 -1.43
CA ILE A 192 21.79 20.81 -1.73
C ILE A 192 22.56 19.83 -2.60
N ASP A 193 22.93 20.21 -3.81
CA ASP A 193 23.72 19.36 -4.71
C ASP A 193 25.19 19.24 -4.27
N VAL A 194 25.96 18.43 -5.00
CA VAL A 194 27.40 18.22 -4.73
C VAL A 194 28.26 19.48 -4.87
N THR A 195 27.75 20.52 -5.54
CA THR A 195 28.43 21.82 -5.68
C THR A 195 28.10 22.78 -4.55
N GLY A 196 27.20 22.39 -3.63
CA GLY A 196 26.71 23.23 -2.54
C GLY A 196 25.56 24.16 -2.96
N LYS A 197 25.02 24.01 -4.17
CA LYS A 197 23.92 24.85 -4.66
C LYS A 197 22.56 24.22 -4.33
N ARG A 198 21.58 25.08 -4.02
CA ARG A 198 20.19 24.68 -3.83
C ARG A 198 19.55 24.34 -5.17
N GLN A 199 18.90 23.18 -5.22
CA GLN A 199 18.11 22.71 -6.35
C GLN A 199 16.70 22.36 -5.86
N ILE A 200 15.72 22.47 -6.75
CA ILE A 200 14.34 22.06 -6.49
C ILE A 200 13.92 21.13 -7.62
N VAL A 201 13.35 19.98 -7.26
CA VAL A 201 12.72 19.04 -8.19
C VAL A 201 11.25 18.93 -7.83
N THR A 202 10.40 18.99 -8.85
CA THR A 202 8.94 18.91 -8.71
C THR A 202 8.44 17.80 -9.64
N GLU A 203 7.54 16.97 -9.13
CA GLU A 203 6.83 15.97 -9.93
C GLU A 203 5.34 16.04 -9.65
N THR A 204 4.57 15.48 -10.58
CA THR A 204 3.12 15.40 -10.51
C THR A 204 2.69 13.96 -10.75
N THR A 205 1.77 13.45 -9.93
CA THR A 205 1.22 12.11 -10.13
C THR A 205 0.18 12.08 -11.26
N GLY A 206 -0.27 10.88 -11.61
CA GLY A 206 -1.32 10.64 -12.59
C GLY A 206 -1.91 9.23 -12.44
N PRO A 207 -2.86 8.85 -13.29
CA PRO A 207 -3.60 7.61 -13.15
C PRO A 207 -2.66 6.40 -12.99
N GLY A 208 -2.84 5.62 -11.92
CA GLY A 208 -2.06 4.39 -11.68
C GLY A 208 -0.56 4.59 -11.44
N ARG A 209 -0.09 5.84 -11.30
CA ARG A 209 1.32 6.14 -10.97
C ARG A 209 1.51 6.23 -9.46
N LEU A 210 2.77 6.15 -9.03
CA LEU A 210 3.16 6.43 -7.66
C LEU A 210 2.88 7.88 -7.25
N HIS A 211 2.91 8.14 -5.95
CA HIS A 211 2.73 9.49 -5.41
C HIS A 211 3.90 10.40 -5.82
N PRO A 212 3.70 11.72 -5.97
CA PRO A 212 4.75 12.60 -6.46
C PRO A 212 6.00 12.59 -5.55
N GLU A 213 5.85 12.39 -4.25
CA GLU A 213 6.96 12.27 -3.29
C GLU A 213 7.84 11.05 -3.58
N GLU A 214 7.22 9.91 -3.95
CA GLU A 214 7.94 8.69 -4.32
C GLU A 214 8.64 8.85 -5.67
N LEU A 215 8.00 9.48 -6.64
CA LEU A 215 8.59 9.76 -7.96
C LEU A 215 9.84 10.64 -7.83
N ILE A 216 9.75 11.72 -7.03
CA ILE A 216 10.88 12.62 -6.78
C ILE A 216 11.99 11.86 -6.07
N TRP A 217 11.67 11.09 -5.02
CA TRP A 217 12.72 10.39 -4.28
C TRP A 217 13.41 9.30 -5.12
N GLN A 218 12.65 8.56 -5.95
CA GLN A 218 13.24 7.62 -6.89
C GLN A 218 14.22 8.30 -7.85
N GLN A 219 13.84 9.46 -8.39
CA GLN A 219 14.71 10.25 -9.27
C GLN A 219 15.98 10.71 -8.52
N LEU A 220 15.83 11.40 -7.38
CA LEU A 220 16.94 11.94 -6.60
C LEU A 220 17.91 10.85 -6.13
N ALA A 221 17.39 9.72 -5.63
CA ALA A 221 18.21 8.60 -5.21
C ALA A 221 18.97 7.98 -6.39
N SER A 222 18.35 7.91 -7.58
CA SER A 222 19.03 7.44 -8.80
C SER A 222 20.13 8.39 -9.27
N ASP A 223 19.97 9.69 -9.02
CA ASP A 223 20.96 10.73 -9.31
C ASP A 223 22.06 10.83 -8.23
N GLY A 224 22.02 9.96 -7.21
CA GLY A 224 23.02 9.88 -6.15
C GLY A 224 22.88 10.96 -5.07
N VAL A 225 21.72 11.60 -4.97
CA VAL A 225 21.41 12.54 -3.88
C VAL A 225 21.16 11.76 -2.59
N ALA A 226 21.98 12.02 -1.57
CA ALA A 226 21.81 11.44 -0.25
C ALA A 226 20.63 12.09 0.50
N ALA A 227 19.96 11.34 1.36
CA ALA A 227 18.76 11.80 2.06
C ALA A 227 19.02 13.04 2.93
N GLU A 228 20.22 13.14 3.52
CA GLU A 228 20.65 14.27 4.35
C GLU A 228 20.86 15.57 3.55
N GLN A 229 20.91 15.48 2.21
CA GLN A 229 20.98 16.64 1.34
C GLN A 229 19.62 17.30 1.15
N VAL A 230 18.51 16.59 1.39
CA VAL A 230 17.15 17.14 1.32
C VAL A 230 16.93 18.08 2.50
N ARG A 231 16.49 19.30 2.21
CA ARG A 231 16.28 20.38 3.19
C ARG A 231 14.83 20.75 3.37
N ARG A 232 14.03 20.68 2.31
CA ARG A 232 12.60 20.99 2.39
C ARG A 232 11.79 20.07 1.52
N VAL A 233 10.63 19.68 2.01
CA VAL A 233 9.65 18.90 1.29
C VAL A 233 8.33 19.66 1.35
N TYR A 234 7.85 20.07 0.18
CA TYR A 234 6.54 20.66 0.01
C TYR A 234 5.64 19.67 -0.73
N CYS A 235 4.41 19.47 -0.24
CA CYS A 235 3.40 18.67 -0.93
C CYS A 235 2.14 19.53 -1.13
N GLU A 236 1.52 19.51 -2.31
CA GLU A 236 0.25 20.24 -2.48
C GLU A 236 -0.82 19.68 -1.55
N LEU A 237 -0.95 18.36 -1.53
CA LEU A 237 -1.80 17.61 -0.62
C LEU A 237 -0.95 17.04 0.52
N GLU A 238 -1.47 17.06 1.74
CA GLU A 238 -0.80 16.48 2.90
C GLU A 238 -0.34 15.03 2.61
N PRO A 239 0.92 14.67 2.93
CA PRO A 239 1.44 13.34 2.69
C PRO A 239 0.56 12.23 3.26
N CYS A 240 0.30 11.22 2.43
CA CYS A 240 -0.70 10.22 2.74
C CYS A 240 -0.30 9.25 3.89
N MET A 241 -1.32 8.67 4.53
CA MET A 241 -1.24 7.51 5.44
C MET A 241 -1.94 6.28 4.85
N MET A 242 -1.88 6.14 3.52
CA MET A 242 -2.58 5.09 2.76
C MET A 242 -1.74 3.81 2.64
N PRO A 243 -2.38 2.61 2.61
CA PRO A 243 -1.68 1.35 2.37
C PRO A 243 -0.78 1.40 1.14
N GLY A 244 0.40 0.77 1.20
CA GLY A 244 1.39 0.75 0.12
C GLY A 244 2.33 1.95 0.09
N HIS A 245 1.84 3.14 0.46
CA HIS A 245 2.57 4.39 0.27
C HIS A 245 3.13 4.95 1.57
N TYR A 246 2.26 5.26 2.55
CA TYR A 246 2.63 5.86 3.85
C TYR A 246 3.64 7.02 3.74
N CYS A 247 3.40 7.95 2.80
CA CYS A 247 4.27 9.07 2.47
C CYS A 247 4.69 9.88 3.70
N ALA A 248 3.76 10.15 4.61
CA ALA A 248 4.08 10.87 5.85
C ALA A 248 5.16 10.15 6.69
N VAL A 249 5.11 8.82 6.79
CA VAL A 249 5.99 8.05 7.68
C VAL A 249 7.36 7.85 7.07
N TRP A 250 7.44 7.39 5.82
CA TRP A 250 8.75 7.11 5.23
C TRP A 250 9.54 8.38 5.01
N MET A 251 8.89 9.50 4.62
CA MET A 251 9.59 10.77 4.43
C MET A 251 10.13 11.33 5.74
N GLN A 252 9.35 11.33 6.82
CA GLN A 252 9.85 11.77 8.13
C GLN A 252 11.03 10.93 8.61
N LYS A 253 10.99 9.62 8.35
CA LYS A 253 12.10 8.71 8.68
C LYS A 253 13.32 8.93 7.80
N MET A 254 13.13 9.17 6.50
CA MET A 254 14.20 9.32 5.52
C MET A 254 14.86 10.69 5.60
N PHE A 255 14.08 11.75 5.81
CA PHE A 255 14.53 13.14 5.82
C PHE A 255 14.29 13.79 7.19
N PRO A 256 14.90 13.28 8.28
CA PRO A 256 14.59 13.71 9.65
C PRO A 256 14.94 15.17 9.94
N THR A 257 15.77 15.80 9.09
CA THR A 257 16.19 17.20 9.22
C THR A 257 15.53 18.14 8.21
N ALA A 258 14.62 17.65 7.36
CA ALA A 258 13.95 18.47 6.37
C ALA A 258 12.76 19.22 6.98
N ASP A 259 12.50 20.43 6.49
CA ASP A 259 11.27 21.16 6.81
C ASP A 259 10.13 20.63 5.93
N PHE A 260 8.99 20.27 6.53
CA PHE A 260 7.81 19.78 5.82
C PHE A 260 6.70 20.82 5.80
N SER A 261 6.05 20.99 4.66
CA SER A 261 4.85 21.82 4.52
C SER A 261 3.89 21.27 3.48
N HIS A 262 2.60 21.60 3.63
CA HIS A 262 1.56 21.29 2.67
C HIS A 262 0.53 22.41 2.55
N SER A 263 -0.23 22.40 1.44
CA SER A 263 -1.26 23.42 1.18
C SER A 263 -2.68 22.96 1.54
N PHE A 264 -3.00 21.69 1.33
CA PHE A 264 -4.32 21.12 1.61
C PHE A 264 -4.20 19.93 2.55
N GLU A 265 -5.07 19.88 3.55
CA GLU A 265 -5.17 18.72 4.45
C GLU A 265 -5.64 17.50 3.67
N TYR A 266 -5.14 16.31 3.97
CA TYR A 266 -5.67 15.05 3.47
C TYR A 266 -6.42 14.32 4.58
N GLY A 267 -5.95 14.43 5.81
CA GLY A 267 -6.65 13.91 6.99
C GLY A 267 -6.58 12.39 7.13
N VAL A 268 -7.31 11.89 8.12
CA VAL A 268 -7.13 10.54 8.69
C VAL A 268 -8.28 9.57 8.36
N ASP A 269 -9.39 10.08 7.86
CA ASP A 269 -10.61 9.33 7.49
C ASP A 269 -11.09 9.66 6.07
N ALA A 270 -11.97 8.83 5.51
CA ALA A 270 -12.45 9.00 4.15
C ALA A 270 -13.06 10.37 3.87
N ASP A 271 -13.89 10.87 4.79
CA ASP A 271 -14.58 12.13 4.58
C ASP A 271 -13.61 13.32 4.56
N SER A 272 -12.59 13.30 5.42
CA SER A 272 -11.50 14.29 5.42
C SER A 272 -10.66 14.22 4.15
N ARG A 273 -10.33 13.02 3.66
CA ARG A 273 -9.61 12.81 2.39
C ARG A 273 -10.39 13.37 1.20
N GLU A 274 -11.68 13.08 1.10
CA GLU A 274 -12.50 13.63 0.01
C GLU A 274 -12.63 15.16 0.09
N ARG A 275 -12.76 15.73 1.30
CA ARG A 275 -12.84 17.19 1.49
C ARG A 275 -11.55 17.85 1.04
N GLY A 276 -10.41 17.40 1.54
CA GLY A 276 -9.10 17.92 1.19
C GLY A 276 -8.79 17.85 -0.29
N PHE A 277 -9.05 16.69 -0.89
CA PHE A 277 -8.86 16.49 -2.33
C PHE A 277 -9.77 17.40 -3.17
N LYS A 278 -11.02 17.62 -2.73
CA LYS A 278 -11.94 18.55 -3.39
C LYS A 278 -11.48 19.99 -3.26
N GLU A 279 -10.97 20.40 -2.11
CA GLU A 279 -10.43 21.75 -1.88
C GLU A 279 -9.26 22.04 -2.83
N LEU A 280 -8.34 21.09 -2.98
CA LEU A 280 -7.25 21.15 -3.96
C LEU A 280 -7.78 21.37 -5.39
N ILE A 281 -8.76 20.57 -5.83
CA ILE A 281 -9.35 20.69 -7.18
C ILE A 281 -9.97 22.07 -7.39
N VAL A 282 -10.75 22.54 -6.41
CA VAL A 282 -11.41 23.85 -6.48
C VAL A 282 -10.39 24.97 -6.56
N HIS A 283 -9.32 24.91 -5.75
CA HIS A 283 -8.25 25.89 -5.77
C HIS A 283 -7.55 25.93 -7.13
N ALA A 284 -7.19 24.77 -7.68
CA ALA A 284 -6.54 24.67 -8.98
C ALA A 284 -7.39 25.24 -10.13
N ALA A 285 -8.71 24.99 -10.11
CA ALA A 285 -9.64 25.58 -11.07
C ALA A 285 -9.66 27.12 -10.97
N GLN A 286 -9.72 27.67 -9.77
CA GLN A 286 -9.69 29.12 -9.53
C GLN A 286 -8.36 29.76 -9.95
N GLU A 287 -7.23 29.08 -9.78
CA GLU A 287 -5.94 29.56 -10.28
C GLU A 287 -5.87 29.55 -11.81
N ALA A 288 -6.44 28.55 -12.47
CA ALA A 288 -6.50 28.48 -13.92
C ALA A 288 -7.35 29.61 -14.52
N GLU A 289 -8.45 30.00 -13.87
CA GLU A 289 -9.29 31.13 -14.29
C GLU A 289 -8.62 32.50 -14.11
N ARG A 290 -7.61 32.59 -13.23
CA ARG A 290 -6.86 33.82 -12.93
C ARG A 290 -5.63 34.03 -13.83
N ARG A 291 -5.26 33.04 -14.64
CA ARG A 291 -4.12 33.07 -15.58
C ARG A 291 -4.59 33.40 -17.00
#